data_AF-A0A1B4Q1A9-F1
#
_entry.id   AF-A0A1B4Q1A9-F1
#
_cell.length_a   1.000
_cell.length_b   1.000
_cell.length_c   1.000
_cell.angle_alpha   90.00
_cell.angle_beta   90.00
_cell.angle_gamma   90.00
#
_symmetry.space_group_name_H-M   'P 1'
#
loop_
_entity.id
_entity.type
_entity.pdbx_description
1 polymer ?
#
loop_
_entity_poly.entity_id
_entity_poly.type
_entity_poly.pdbx_seq_one_letter_code
_entity_poly.pdbx_strand_id
1 'polypeptide(L)'
;MDKLISYVAAIHGLAGPVSIVSHTTSHDRWTDDDVEVTRDETEYRFDNGAIVRRSVEQDRAPSDLLCVECWIDYDVLRHPDAQPIGPTRMTFDNACRETFWLRYQLA
;
A
#
# COMPACT_ATOMS: atom_id res chain seq x y z
N MET A 1 10.72 6.52 -16.20
CA MET A 1 10.41 6.43 -14.76
C MET A 1 9.44 5.29 -14.61
N ASP A 2 9.72 4.34 -13.72
CA ASP A 2 8.78 3.26 -13.42
C ASP A 2 7.57 3.83 -12.70
N LYS A 3 6.38 3.26 -12.94
CA LYS A 3 5.16 3.75 -12.32
C LYS A 3 4.90 2.99 -11.01
N LEU A 4 4.63 3.70 -9.92
CA LEU A 4 4.29 3.09 -8.62
C LEU A 4 3.13 2.10 -8.74
N ILE A 5 2.18 2.35 -9.63
CA ILE A 5 1.05 1.44 -9.91
C ILE A 5 1.49 0.01 -10.21
N SER A 6 2.61 -0.22 -10.91
CA SER A 6 3.07 -1.57 -11.24
C SER A 6 3.42 -2.37 -9.98
N TYR A 7 3.97 -1.69 -8.98
CA TYR A 7 4.32 -2.28 -7.68
C TYR A 7 3.08 -2.50 -6.83
N VAL A 8 2.15 -1.53 -6.82
CA VAL A 8 0.86 -1.68 -6.13
C VAL A 8 0.05 -2.83 -6.73
N ALA A 9 0.03 -2.98 -8.06
CA ALA A 9 -0.65 -4.08 -8.73
C ALA A 9 -0.08 -5.45 -8.30
N ALA A 10 1.25 -5.58 -8.22
CA ALA A 10 1.89 -6.78 -7.71
C ALA A 10 1.56 -7.07 -6.24
N ILE A 11 1.46 -6.03 -5.39
CA ILE A 11 0.99 -6.16 -3.99
C ILE A 11 -0.45 -6.70 -3.92
N HIS A 12 -1.29 -6.33 -4.88
CA HIS A 12 -2.66 -6.85 -5.05
C HIS A 12 -2.71 -8.19 -5.82
N GLY A 13 -1.56 -8.84 -6.06
CA GLY A 13 -1.48 -10.15 -6.70
C GLY A 13 -1.70 -10.16 -8.21
N LEU A 14 -1.70 -8.99 -8.85
CA LEU A 14 -1.85 -8.87 -10.29
C LEU A 14 -0.51 -9.13 -10.99
N ALA A 15 -0.56 -9.86 -12.12
CA ALA A 15 0.62 -10.08 -12.94
C ALA A 15 1.11 -8.75 -13.56
N GLY A 16 2.42 -8.59 -13.64
CA GLY A 16 3.02 -7.35 -14.12
C GLY A 16 4.53 -7.46 -14.37
N PRO A 17 5.21 -6.33 -14.63
CA PRO A 17 6.62 -6.30 -14.99
C PRO A 17 7.58 -6.51 -13.80
N VAL A 18 7.05 -6.55 -12.57
CA VAL A 18 7.81 -6.73 -11.33
C VAL A 18 7.13 -7.81 -10.50
N SER A 19 7.92 -8.57 -9.75
CA SER A 19 7.43 -9.60 -8.84
C SER A 19 7.95 -9.39 -7.42
N ILE A 20 7.16 -9.78 -6.42
CA ILE A 20 7.53 -9.71 -5.02
C ILE A 20 8.42 -10.91 -4.69
N VAL A 21 9.64 -10.63 -4.22
CA VAL A 21 10.60 -11.66 -3.77
C VAL A 21 10.39 -12.02 -2.31
N SER A 22 10.07 -11.03 -1.48
CA SER A 22 9.80 -11.21 -0.05
C SER A 22 9.02 -10.03 0.49
N HIS A 23 8.35 -10.24 1.63
CA HIS A 23 7.79 -9.14 2.41
C HIS A 23 7.94 -9.41 3.91
N THR A 24 7.92 -8.34 4.69
CA THR A 24 7.89 -8.38 6.16
C THR A 24 6.78 -7.45 6.64
N THR A 25 5.96 -7.93 7.57
CA THR A 25 4.87 -7.14 8.15
C THR A 25 5.12 -6.91 9.63
N SER A 26 4.92 -5.68 10.07
CA SER A 26 4.75 -5.30 11.48
C SER A 26 3.30 -4.93 11.75
N HIS A 27 2.87 -5.19 12.98
CA HIS A 27 1.52 -4.93 13.45
C HIS A 27 1.61 -4.08 14.71
N ASP A 28 1.07 -2.88 14.65
CA ASP A 28 0.98 -1.97 15.78
C ASP A 28 -0.48 -1.78 16.18
N ARG A 29 -0.68 -1.50 17.46
CA ARG A 29 -2.00 -1.22 18.02
C ARG A 29 -1.86 -0.28 19.20
N TRP A 30 -2.74 0.71 19.25
CA TRP A 30 -2.84 1.66 20.35
C TRP A 30 -4.29 2.05 20.58
N THR A 31 -4.52 2.84 21.63
CA THR A 31 -5.83 3.45 21.89
C THR A 31 -5.69 4.96 21.69
N ASP A 32 -6.60 5.53 20.92
CA ASP A 32 -6.76 6.96 20.70
C ASP A 32 -8.21 7.34 20.99
N ASP A 33 -8.44 8.27 21.93
CA ASP A 33 -9.79 8.68 22.38
C ASP A 33 -10.79 7.53 22.61
N ASP A 34 -10.39 6.52 23.40
CA ASP A 34 -11.16 5.29 23.71
C ASP A 34 -11.48 4.38 22.50
N VAL A 35 -10.89 4.66 21.33
CA VAL A 35 -10.97 3.84 20.13
C VAL A 35 -9.67 3.06 19.96
N GLU A 36 -9.76 1.74 19.75
CA GLU A 36 -8.59 0.94 19.39
C GLU A 36 -8.22 1.23 17.93
N VAL A 37 -6.97 1.64 17.68
CA VAL A 37 -6.43 1.85 16.34
C VAL A 37 -5.44 0.73 16.04
N THR A 38 -5.50 0.19 14.83
CA THR A 38 -4.55 -0.81 14.34
C THR A 38 -3.80 -0.29 13.14
N ARG A 39 -2.51 -0.61 13.04
CA ARG A 39 -1.68 -0.31 11.88
C ARG A 39 -0.90 -1.54 11.44
N ASP A 40 -1.13 -1.94 10.18
CA ASP A 40 -0.35 -2.97 9.51
C ASP A 40 0.62 -2.30 8.55
N GLU A 41 1.93 -2.46 8.78
CA GLU A 41 2.96 -1.93 7.90
C GLU A 41 3.72 -3.08 7.26
N THR A 42 3.67 -3.17 5.93
CA THR A 42 4.33 -4.23 5.16
C THR A 42 5.35 -3.64 4.21
N GLU A 43 6.61 -4.07 4.34
CA GLU A 43 7.68 -3.76 3.40
C GLU A 43 7.80 -4.87 2.37
N TYR A 44 7.61 -4.53 1.09
CA TYR A 44 7.73 -5.44 -0.05
C TYR A 44 9.05 -5.22 -0.78
N ARG A 45 9.83 -6.30 -0.96
CA ARG A 45 11.05 -6.32 -1.79
C ARG A 45 10.73 -6.92 -3.15
N PHE A 46 11.13 -6.24 -4.21
CA PHE A 46 10.87 -6.65 -5.59
C PHE A 46 12.13 -7.21 -6.27
N ASP A 47 11.93 -8.01 -7.31
CA ASP A 47 12.97 -8.66 -8.12
C ASP A 47 13.94 -7.68 -8.80
N ASN A 48 13.49 -6.47 -9.10
CA ASN A 48 14.33 -5.40 -9.64
C ASN A 48 15.09 -4.60 -8.57
N GLY A 49 14.99 -4.99 -7.29
CA GLY A 49 15.65 -4.35 -6.16
C GLY A 49 14.89 -3.17 -5.55
N ALA A 50 13.72 -2.80 -6.07
CA ALA A 50 12.88 -1.81 -5.43
C ALA A 50 12.36 -2.29 -4.07
N ILE A 51 12.12 -1.33 -3.16
CA ILE A 51 11.44 -1.58 -1.90
C ILE A 51 10.28 -0.60 -1.79
N VAL A 52 9.06 -1.13 -1.68
CA VAL A 52 7.84 -0.34 -1.48
C VAL A 52 7.19 -0.77 -0.18
N ARG A 53 6.82 0.20 0.63
CA ARG A 53 6.09 -0.02 1.87
C ARG A 53 4.63 0.29 1.65
N ARG A 54 3.76 -0.55 2.21
CA ARG A 54 2.32 -0.29 2.38
C ARG A 54 2.01 -0.20 3.86
N SER A 55 1.37 0.87 4.29
CA SER A 55 0.79 1.00 5.63
C SER A 55 -0.72 1.04 5.50
N VAL A 56 -1.43 0.34 6.39
CA VAL A 56 -2.88 0.45 6.55
C VAL A 56 -3.18 0.72 8.00
N GLU A 57 -3.72 1.89 8.29
CA GLU A 57 -4.17 2.30 9.62
C GLU A 57 -5.70 2.36 9.65
N GLN A 58 -6.30 1.85 10.71
CA GLN A 58 -7.75 1.76 10.83
C GLN A 58 -8.20 1.83 12.29
N ASP A 59 -9.21 2.64 12.51
CA ASP A 59 -9.99 2.68 13.76
C ASP A 59 -10.90 1.46 13.86
N ARG A 60 -10.85 0.75 14.98
CA ARG A 60 -11.70 -0.41 15.28
C ARG A 60 -13.05 0.01 15.87
N ALA A 61 -13.64 1.05 15.30
CA ALA A 61 -14.99 1.48 15.60
C ALA A 61 -16.01 0.73 14.71
N PRO A 62 -17.22 0.41 15.22
CA PRO A 62 -18.30 -0.09 14.38
C PRO A 62 -18.64 0.91 13.27
N SER A 63 -18.81 0.43 12.04
CA SER A 63 -19.19 1.25 10.89
C SER A 63 -20.16 0.51 9.99
N ASP A 64 -21.23 1.20 9.59
CA ASP A 64 -22.22 0.70 8.62
C ASP A 64 -21.85 1.09 7.17
N LEU A 65 -20.70 1.72 6.96
CA LEU A 65 -20.24 2.11 5.63
C LEU A 65 -19.70 0.89 4.86
N LEU A 66 -20.07 0.79 3.58
CA LEU A 66 -19.51 -0.23 2.68
C LEU A 66 -17.99 -0.09 2.51
N CYS A 67 -17.50 1.16 2.49
CA CYS A 67 -16.09 1.50 2.46
C CYS A 67 -15.76 2.13 3.81
N VAL A 68 -15.37 1.29 4.77
CA VAL A 68 -14.89 1.78 6.07
C VAL A 68 -13.66 2.65 5.86
N GLU A 69 -13.58 3.73 6.61
CA GLU A 69 -12.42 4.62 6.62
C GLU A 69 -11.17 3.87 7.06
N CYS A 70 -10.09 4.00 6.28
CA CYS A 70 -8.77 3.50 6.64
C CYS A 70 -7.70 4.25 5.85
N TRP A 71 -6.60 4.60 6.51
CA TRP A 71 -5.49 5.32 5.89
C TRP A 71 -4.52 4.32 5.28
N ILE A 72 -4.48 4.31 3.95
CA ILE A 72 -3.62 3.43 3.17
C ILE A 72 -2.51 4.29 2.54
N ASP A 73 -1.28 4.09 2.96
CA ASP A 73 -0.11 4.77 2.40
C ASP A 73 0.79 3.79 1.65
N TYR A 74 1.29 4.24 0.51
CA TYR A 74 2.37 3.61 -0.23
C TYR A 74 3.57 4.54 -0.28
N ASP A 75 4.74 4.06 0.15
CA ASP A 75 6.01 4.79 0.09
C ASP A 75 7.07 3.98 -0.66
N VAL A 76 7.78 4.63 -1.59
CA VAL A 76 8.98 4.05 -2.20
C VAL A 76 10.17 4.27 -1.27
N LEU A 77 10.61 3.21 -0.60
CA LEU A 77 11.76 3.24 0.31
C LEU A 77 13.09 3.11 -0.42
N ARG A 78 13.11 2.33 -1.52
CA ARG A 78 14.28 2.16 -2.38
C ARG A 78 13.85 2.08 -3.84
N HIS A 79 14.51 2.86 -4.69
CA HIS A 79 14.38 2.77 -6.14
C HIS A 79 15.22 1.61 -6.70
N PRO A 80 14.79 0.98 -7.81
CA PRO A 80 15.66 0.06 -8.52
C PRO A 80 16.79 0.84 -9.20
N ASP A 81 17.94 0.19 -9.38
CA ASP A 81 19.17 0.86 -9.86
C ASP A 81 19.03 1.34 -11.32
N ALA A 82 18.16 0.70 -12.11
CA ALA A 82 17.96 1.02 -13.52
C ALA A 82 17.15 2.31 -13.74
N GLN A 83 16.10 2.56 -12.95
CA GLN A 83 15.19 3.69 -13.17
C GLN A 83 14.37 4.05 -11.93
N PRO A 84 14.20 5.33 -11.56
CA PRO A 84 13.39 5.70 -10.41
C PRO A 84 11.90 5.40 -10.61
N ILE A 85 11.22 5.18 -9.49
CA ILE A 85 9.78 4.94 -9.39
C ILE A 85 9.07 6.27 -9.11
N GLY A 86 7.98 6.55 -9.81
CA GLY A 86 7.15 7.72 -9.60
C GLY A 86 5.64 7.41 -9.65
N PRO A 87 4.82 8.12 -8.86
CA PRO A 87 5.23 8.97 -7.73
C PRO A 87 5.90 8.17 -6.61
N THR A 88 6.63 8.84 -5.71
CA THR A 88 7.29 8.18 -4.55
C THR A 88 6.35 7.90 -3.40
N ARG A 89 5.20 8.59 -3.34
CA ARG A 89 4.15 8.39 -2.34
C ARG A 89 2.77 8.41 -2.98
N MET A 90 1.87 7.58 -2.47
CA MET A 90 0.45 7.58 -2.80
C MET A 90 -0.37 7.25 -1.54
N THR A 91 -1.47 7.96 -1.31
CA THR A 91 -2.30 7.80 -0.11
C THR A 91 -3.77 7.68 -0.49
N PHE A 92 -4.50 6.83 0.22
CA PHE A 92 -5.94 6.64 0.10
C PHE A 92 -6.60 6.68 1.48
N ASP A 93 -7.84 7.14 1.49
CA ASP A 93 -8.68 7.30 2.67
C ASP A 93 -9.66 6.14 2.89
N ASN A 94 -9.67 5.17 1.98
CA ASN A 94 -10.36 3.89 2.08
C ASN A 94 -9.91 2.94 0.96
N ALA A 95 -10.17 1.64 1.16
CA ALA A 95 -9.86 0.59 0.19
C ALA A 95 -10.62 0.72 -1.14
N CYS A 96 -11.78 1.39 -1.16
CA CYS A 96 -12.56 1.59 -2.38
C CYS A 96 -11.88 2.58 -3.33
N ARG A 97 -11.32 3.68 -2.81
CA ARG A 97 -10.54 4.65 -3.59
C ARG A 97 -9.22 4.05 -4.08
N GLU A 98 -8.54 3.25 -3.26
CA GLU A 98 -7.37 2.45 -3.68
C GLU A 98 -7.73 1.53 -4.85
N THR A 99 -8.80 0.75 -4.70
CA THR A 99 -9.26 -0.20 -5.74
C THR A 99 -9.68 0.50 -7.02
N PHE A 100 -10.41 1.61 -6.92
CA PHE A 100 -10.82 2.40 -8.08
C PHE A 100 -9.61 2.96 -8.82
N TRP A 101 -8.64 3.54 -8.09
CA TRP A 101 -7.41 4.05 -8.68
C TRP A 101 -6.62 2.94 -9.38
N LEU A 102 -6.50 1.76 -8.75
CA LEU A 102 -5.84 0.60 -9.32
C LEU A 102 -6.46 0.22 -10.67
N ARG A 103 -7.79 0.12 -10.72
CA ARG A 103 -8.53 -0.19 -11.95
C ARG A 103 -8.38 0.91 -13.01
N TYR A 104 -8.44 2.18 -12.61
CA TYR A 104 -8.33 3.31 -13.52
C TYR A 104 -6.95 3.39 -14.19
N GLN A 105 -5.88 3.07 -13.47
CA GLN A 105 -4.51 3.12 -13.99
C GLN A 105 -4.12 1.89 -14.83
N LEU A 106 -4.83 0.77 -14.66
CA LEU A 106 -4.58 -0.49 -15.38
C LEU A 106 -5.52 -0.71 -16.58
N ALA A 107 -6.54 0.14 -16.73
CA ALA A 107 -7.42 0.19 -17.90
C ALA A 107 -6.71 0.81 -19.11
#